data_AF-A0A931JX66-F1
#
_entry.id   AF-A0A931JX66-F1
#
_cell.length_a   1.000
_cell.length_b   1.000
_cell.length_c   1.000
_cell.angle_alpha   90.00
_cell.angle_beta   90.00
_cell.angle_gamma   90.00
#
_symmetry.space_group_name_H-M   'P 1'
#
loop_
_entity.id
_entity.type
_entity.pdbx_description
1 polymer ?
#
loop_
_entity_poly.entity_id
_entity_poly.type
_entity_poly.pdbx_seq_one_letter_code
_entity_poly.pdbx_strand_id
1 'polypeptide(L)'
;MNPMPREPEAFANAVASMLRQIQPEYNVDLVGPRELIVNGRRLDLENLFRMVNHEPARGEEIVEHYLHQLFAGDALQLMSMSLDFARQRIMPRIQPETIFQHLNREQVAHVPFVNDTVIVFVTDLPHMTVSITTEQLVRWKISIEEAELLARENLDNYVPDLEVQLVESKEGGRAAILGQHDGYDAARLLLGGLFDRMANQLGGNFNVAIPARDMFVAFSPGPTEFVRRLQSRVEHDFKRLPYPICPDLFYVTRDGVCGTKPESAHRGEAA
;
A
#
# COMPACT_ATOMS: atom_id res chain seq x y z
N MET A 1 -28.42 -0.66 -19.59
CA MET A 1 -27.05 -0.45 -19.12
C MET A 1 -26.49 -1.79 -18.69
N ASN A 2 -25.29 -2.14 -19.13
CA ASN A 2 -24.68 -3.41 -18.79
C ASN A 2 -23.98 -3.27 -17.43
N PRO A 3 -24.14 -4.21 -16.49
CA PRO A 3 -23.44 -4.15 -15.23
C PRO A 3 -21.92 -4.18 -15.45
N MET A 4 -21.18 -3.42 -14.65
CA MET A 4 -19.72 -3.45 -14.69
C MET A 4 -19.21 -4.86 -14.44
N PRO A 5 -18.14 -5.31 -15.13
CA PRO A 5 -17.62 -6.65 -14.95
C PRO A 5 -17.16 -6.90 -13.51
N ARG A 6 -17.46 -8.10 -13.00
CA ARG A 6 -17.03 -8.55 -11.66
C ARG A 6 -15.67 -9.24 -11.68
N GLU A 7 -15.17 -9.61 -12.85
CA GLU A 7 -13.79 -10.06 -12.97
C GLU A 7 -12.86 -8.86 -13.01
N PRO A 8 -11.78 -8.85 -12.22
CA PRO A 8 -10.82 -7.75 -12.17
C PRO A 8 -10.34 -7.30 -13.55
N GLU A 9 -9.83 -8.22 -14.36
CA GLU A 9 -9.25 -7.89 -15.66
C GLU A 9 -10.28 -7.34 -16.64
N ALA A 10 -11.48 -7.91 -16.67
CA ALA A 10 -12.60 -7.39 -17.45
C ALA A 10 -13.04 -5.99 -16.96
N PHE A 11 -13.00 -5.76 -15.65
CA PHE A 11 -13.30 -4.47 -15.05
C PHE A 11 -12.28 -3.41 -15.46
N ALA A 12 -10.98 -3.71 -15.34
CA ALA A 12 -9.92 -2.80 -15.75
C ALA A 12 -10.04 -2.44 -17.25
N ASN A 13 -10.35 -3.42 -18.11
CA ASN A 13 -10.61 -3.18 -19.53
C ASN A 13 -11.82 -2.26 -19.78
N ALA A 14 -12.91 -2.45 -19.03
CA ALA A 14 -14.09 -1.60 -19.11
C ALA A 14 -13.76 -0.15 -18.69
N VAL A 15 -13.07 0.02 -17.56
CA VAL A 15 -12.62 1.34 -17.07
C VAL A 15 -11.69 2.02 -18.08
N ALA A 16 -10.72 1.29 -18.65
CA ALA A 16 -9.82 1.83 -19.67
C ALA A 16 -10.58 2.27 -20.93
N SER A 17 -11.60 1.50 -21.34
CA SER A 17 -12.43 1.84 -22.50
C SER A 17 -13.26 3.10 -22.25
N MET A 18 -13.86 3.23 -21.07
CA MET A 18 -14.59 4.44 -20.65
C MET A 18 -13.64 5.65 -20.59
N LEU A 19 -12.43 5.48 -20.06
CA LEU A 19 -11.44 6.56 -19.98
C LEU A 19 -11.03 7.05 -21.38
N ARG A 20 -10.78 6.15 -22.34
CA ARG A 20 -10.47 6.53 -23.72
C ARG A 20 -11.62 7.25 -24.42
N GLN A 21 -12.87 6.99 -24.01
CA GLN A 21 -14.04 7.72 -24.52
C GLN A 21 -14.13 9.13 -23.93
N ILE A 22 -13.87 9.28 -22.63
CA ILE A 22 -13.95 10.57 -21.92
C ILE A 22 -12.77 11.47 -22.30
N GLN A 23 -11.56 10.91 -22.44
CA GLN A 23 -10.32 11.63 -22.75
C GLN A 23 -9.54 10.92 -23.87
N PRO A 24 -9.90 11.15 -25.14
CA PRO A 24 -9.27 10.47 -26.29
C PRO A 24 -7.78 10.76 -26.46
N GLU A 25 -7.29 11.85 -25.87
CA GLU A 25 -5.90 12.31 -26.01
C GLU A 25 -4.93 11.64 -25.02
N TYR A 26 -5.45 10.91 -24.03
CA TYR A 26 -4.61 10.27 -23.03
C TYR A 26 -4.09 8.92 -23.49
N ASN A 27 -2.81 8.67 -23.20
CA ASN A 27 -2.24 7.34 -23.36
C ASN A 27 -2.64 6.48 -22.16
N VAL A 28 -3.40 5.41 -22.41
CA VAL A 28 -3.93 4.51 -21.38
C VAL A 28 -3.43 3.10 -21.65
N ASP A 29 -2.55 2.60 -20.79
CA ASP A 29 -1.99 1.26 -20.84
C ASP A 29 -2.58 0.40 -19.71
N LEU A 30 -3.03 -0.81 -20.05
CA LEU A 30 -3.41 -1.82 -19.06
C LEU A 30 -2.16 -2.55 -18.62
N VAL A 31 -1.80 -2.41 -17.35
CA VAL A 31 -0.59 -3.05 -16.78
C VAL A 31 -0.92 -4.17 -15.81
N GLY A 32 -2.20 -4.35 -15.47
CA GLY A 32 -2.63 -5.46 -14.65
C GLY A 32 -4.15 -5.55 -14.48
N PRO A 33 -4.63 -6.57 -13.76
CA PRO A 33 -6.06 -6.85 -13.59
C PRO A 33 -6.81 -5.77 -12.82
N ARG A 34 -6.14 -4.84 -12.12
CA ARG A 34 -6.78 -3.73 -11.40
C ARG A 34 -5.94 -2.47 -11.47
N GLU A 35 -5.19 -2.30 -12.55
CA GLU A 35 -4.19 -1.25 -12.63
C GLU A 35 -4.07 -0.72 -14.05
N LEU A 36 -4.09 0.60 -14.18
CA LEU A 36 -3.88 1.32 -15.44
C LEU A 36 -2.67 2.24 -15.32
N ILE A 37 -1.96 2.47 -16.41
CA ILE A 37 -1.06 3.62 -16.56
C ILE A 37 -1.74 4.64 -17.46
N VAL A 38 -1.92 5.86 -16.98
CA VAL A 38 -2.52 6.98 -17.71
C VAL A 38 -1.48 8.09 -17.83
N ASN A 39 -1.04 8.40 -19.05
CA ASN A 39 0.05 9.36 -19.32
C ASN A 39 1.30 9.10 -18.46
N GLY A 40 1.69 7.83 -18.30
CA GLY A 40 2.82 7.43 -17.48
C GLY A 40 2.56 7.39 -15.96
N ARG A 41 1.33 7.66 -15.51
CA ARG A 41 0.95 7.62 -14.09
C ARG A 41 0.10 6.40 -13.77
N ARG A 42 0.51 5.65 -12.74
CA ARG A 42 -0.25 4.49 -12.24
C ARG A 42 -1.56 4.93 -11.58
N LEU A 43 -2.65 4.27 -11.97
CA LEU A 43 -3.98 4.38 -11.40
C LEU A 43 -4.39 3.01 -10.87
N ASP A 44 -4.54 2.90 -9.55
CA ASP A 44 -5.01 1.69 -8.87
C ASP A 44 -6.54 1.67 -8.86
N LEU A 45 -7.11 0.63 -9.47
CA LEU A 45 -8.55 0.44 -9.60
C LEU A 45 -9.15 -0.42 -8.50
N GLU A 46 -8.39 -0.91 -7.51
CA GLU A 46 -8.95 -1.75 -6.45
C GLU A 46 -10.07 -1.03 -5.70
N ASN A 47 -9.82 0.20 -5.27
CA ASN A 47 -10.80 0.97 -4.51
C ASN A 47 -12.08 1.17 -5.33
N LEU A 48 -11.91 1.49 -6.61
CA LEU A 48 -13.01 1.66 -7.54
C LEU A 48 -13.77 0.34 -7.74
N PHE A 49 -13.05 -0.76 -7.93
CA PHE A 49 -13.60 -2.11 -8.07
C PHE A 49 -14.36 -2.55 -6.81
N ARG A 50 -13.83 -2.24 -5.62
CA ARG A 50 -14.49 -2.50 -4.33
C ARG A 50 -15.79 -1.71 -4.20
N MET A 51 -15.78 -0.42 -4.55
CA MET A 51 -16.98 0.43 -4.52
C MET A 51 -18.07 -0.11 -5.47
N VAL A 52 -17.69 -0.48 -6.69
CA VAL A 52 -18.60 -1.05 -7.69
C VAL A 52 -19.17 -2.41 -7.23
N ASN A 53 -18.35 -3.25 -6.58
CA ASN A 53 -18.83 -4.53 -6.05
C ASN A 53 -19.77 -4.36 -4.85
N HIS A 54 -19.63 -3.27 -4.09
CA HIS A 54 -20.53 -2.94 -2.99
C HIS A 54 -21.90 -2.42 -3.49
N GLU A 55 -21.91 -1.67 -4.59
CA GLU A 55 -23.12 -1.15 -5.24
C GLU A 55 -23.22 -1.53 -6.74
N PRO A 56 -23.42 -2.82 -7.10
CA PRO A 56 -23.31 -3.28 -8.50
C PRO A 56 -24.32 -2.62 -9.46
N ALA A 57 -25.49 -2.22 -8.95
CA ALA A 57 -26.53 -1.57 -9.74
C ALA A 57 -26.11 -0.18 -10.24
N ARG A 58 -25.11 0.45 -9.60
CA ARG A 58 -24.61 1.78 -9.91
C ARG A 58 -23.18 1.77 -10.42
N GLY A 59 -22.67 0.62 -10.84
CA GLY A 59 -21.25 0.44 -11.18
C GLY A 59 -20.75 1.41 -12.25
N GLU A 60 -21.51 1.58 -13.33
CA GLU A 60 -21.16 2.49 -14.43
C GLU A 60 -21.12 3.95 -13.95
N GLU A 61 -22.13 4.40 -13.20
CA GLU A 61 -22.16 5.75 -12.59
C GLU A 61 -20.98 6.01 -11.66
N ILE A 62 -20.60 5.03 -10.83
CA ILE A 62 -19.47 5.12 -9.90
C ILE A 62 -18.17 5.30 -10.68
N VAL A 63 -17.97 4.53 -11.76
CA VAL A 63 -16.77 4.62 -12.59
C VAL A 63 -16.74 5.91 -13.39
N GLU A 64 -17.84 6.31 -14.03
CA GLU A 64 -17.91 7.59 -14.73
C GLU A 64 -17.60 8.75 -13.78
N HIS A 65 -18.22 8.77 -12.60
CA HIS A 65 -17.98 9.81 -11.61
C HIS A 65 -16.51 9.84 -11.16
N TYR A 66 -15.92 8.67 -10.91
CA TYR A 66 -14.51 8.56 -10.55
C TYR A 66 -13.57 9.10 -11.63
N LEU A 67 -13.77 8.69 -12.89
CA LEU A 67 -12.97 9.15 -14.02
C LEU A 67 -13.18 10.65 -14.26
N HIS A 68 -14.41 11.14 -14.17
CA HIS A 68 -14.69 12.57 -14.25
C HIS A 68 -13.98 13.34 -13.14
N GLN A 69 -14.01 12.89 -11.88
CA GLN A 69 -13.24 13.53 -10.81
C GLN A 69 -11.74 13.51 -11.08
N LEU A 70 -11.20 12.40 -11.60
CA LEU A 70 -9.76 12.29 -11.86
C LEU A 70 -9.29 13.25 -12.98
N PHE A 71 -10.18 13.59 -13.92
CA PHE A 71 -9.78 14.21 -15.19
C PHE A 71 -10.51 15.51 -15.56
N ALA A 72 -11.57 15.94 -14.86
CA ALA A 72 -12.35 17.16 -15.19
C ALA A 72 -11.64 18.49 -14.82
N GLY A 73 -10.31 18.51 -14.74
CA GLY A 73 -9.49 19.67 -14.34
C GLY A 73 -8.46 19.37 -13.27
N ASP A 74 -8.52 18.19 -12.67
CA ASP A 74 -7.80 17.87 -11.43
C ASP A 74 -6.35 17.39 -11.64
N ALA A 75 -5.94 17.00 -12.84
CA ALA A 75 -4.52 16.68 -13.08
C ALA A 75 -3.61 17.88 -12.78
N LEU A 76 -4.06 19.10 -13.14
CA LEU A 76 -3.42 20.36 -12.79
C LEU A 76 -3.63 20.73 -11.31
N GLN A 77 -4.80 20.46 -10.70
CA GLN A 77 -5.04 20.72 -9.28
C GLN A 77 -4.26 19.78 -8.34
N LEU A 78 -4.10 18.50 -8.68
CA LEU A 78 -3.25 17.54 -7.99
C LEU A 78 -1.78 17.97 -8.10
N MET A 79 -1.38 18.42 -9.30
CA MET A 79 -0.07 19.03 -9.53
C MET A 79 0.07 20.41 -8.89
N SER A 80 -0.99 21.11 -8.51
CA SER A 80 -0.92 22.40 -7.81
C SER A 80 -1.39 22.31 -6.37
N MET A 81 -1.58 21.10 -5.84
CA MET A 81 -2.08 20.86 -4.50
C MET A 81 -1.16 21.55 -3.50
N SER A 82 -1.73 22.32 -2.57
CA SER A 82 -0.97 22.94 -1.49
C SER A 82 -0.62 21.91 -0.41
N LEU A 83 0.48 22.15 0.29
CA LEU A 83 0.84 21.31 1.43
C LEU A 83 -0.25 21.34 2.49
N ASP A 84 -0.87 22.49 2.75
CA ASP A 84 -1.93 22.60 3.78
C ASP A 84 -3.11 21.67 3.52
N PHE A 85 -3.48 21.48 2.26
CA PHE A 85 -4.51 20.52 1.89
C PHE A 85 -4.01 19.07 2.00
N ALA A 86 -2.79 18.81 1.51
CA ALA A 86 -2.21 17.46 1.49
C ALA A 86 -1.84 16.96 2.90
N ARG A 87 -1.46 17.84 3.82
CA ARG A 87 -0.72 17.54 5.05
C ARG A 87 -1.35 16.41 5.88
N GLN A 88 -2.67 16.44 6.09
CA GLN A 88 -3.40 15.44 6.88
C GLN A 88 -3.78 14.17 6.09
N ARG A 89 -3.43 14.14 4.80
CA ARG A 89 -3.76 13.09 3.84
C ARG A 89 -2.51 12.38 3.32
N ILE A 90 -1.32 12.83 3.71
CA ILE A 90 -0.08 12.15 3.35
C ILE A 90 -0.06 10.83 4.11
N MET A 91 -0.09 9.70 3.40
CA MET A 91 -0.08 8.36 3.99
C MET A 91 1.11 7.56 3.45
N PRO A 92 1.75 6.72 4.28
CA PRO A 92 2.86 5.89 3.85
C PRO A 92 2.34 4.56 3.30
N ARG A 93 3.06 4.00 2.32
CA ARG A 93 2.84 2.64 1.82
C ARG A 93 4.15 1.91 1.65
N ILE A 94 4.19 0.66 2.08
CA ILE A 94 5.32 -0.24 1.82
C ILE A 94 5.11 -0.87 0.43
N GLN A 95 6.14 -0.81 -0.41
CA GLN A 95 6.16 -1.40 -1.74
C GLN A 95 7.43 -2.24 -1.91
N PRO A 96 7.43 -3.29 -2.75
CA PRO A 96 8.67 -3.96 -3.13
C PRO A 96 9.55 -3.01 -3.95
N GLU A 97 10.87 -3.16 -3.87
CA GLU A 97 11.83 -2.43 -4.72
C GLU A 97 11.53 -2.59 -6.24
N THR A 98 10.89 -3.71 -6.64
CA THR A 98 10.46 -3.95 -8.03
C THR A 98 9.38 -2.97 -8.51
N ILE A 99 8.79 -2.15 -7.64
CA ILE A 99 7.86 -1.08 -8.04
C ILE A 99 8.51 -0.12 -9.05
N PHE A 100 9.83 0.10 -8.96
CA PHE A 100 10.58 0.97 -9.86
C PHE A 100 10.89 0.36 -11.24
N GLN A 101 10.48 -0.88 -11.50
CA GLN A 101 10.43 -1.41 -12.87
C GLN A 101 9.32 -0.73 -13.68
N HIS A 102 8.33 -0.15 -13.00
CA HIS A 102 7.14 0.47 -13.59
C HIS A 102 7.07 1.98 -13.33
N LEU A 103 7.80 2.47 -12.33
CA LEU A 103 7.85 3.88 -11.94
C LEU A 103 9.29 4.42 -12.04
N ASN A 104 9.44 5.67 -12.47
CA ASN A 104 10.74 6.33 -12.38
C ASN A 104 11.06 6.64 -10.92
N ARG A 105 12.12 5.99 -10.39
CA ARG A 105 12.59 6.13 -9.01
C ARG A 105 12.86 7.59 -8.62
N GLU A 106 13.41 8.39 -9.52
CA GLU A 106 13.76 9.79 -9.25
C GLU A 106 12.53 10.70 -9.16
N GLN A 107 11.41 10.29 -9.77
CA GLN A 107 10.20 11.09 -9.84
C GLN A 107 9.21 10.80 -8.69
N VAL A 108 9.42 9.70 -7.96
CA VAL A 108 8.54 9.28 -6.85
C VAL A 108 9.23 9.55 -5.52
N ALA A 109 8.52 10.25 -4.62
CA ALA A 109 9.00 10.45 -3.27
C ALA A 109 9.00 9.12 -2.50
N HIS A 110 10.17 8.68 -2.05
CA HIS A 110 10.34 7.43 -1.32
C HIS A 110 11.54 7.48 -0.37
N VAL A 111 11.54 6.59 0.62
CA VAL A 111 12.71 6.26 1.44
C VAL A 111 12.99 4.76 1.37
N PRO A 112 14.27 4.33 1.41
CA PRO A 112 14.61 2.92 1.52
C PRO A 112 14.02 2.28 2.78
N PHE A 113 13.68 1.00 2.71
CA PHE A 113 13.27 0.22 3.85
C PHE A 113 13.92 -1.18 3.80
N VAL A 114 13.70 -1.99 4.83
CA VAL A 114 14.34 -3.31 4.96
C VAL A 114 13.69 -4.37 4.06
N ASN A 115 14.32 -5.52 3.90
CA ASN A 115 13.81 -6.64 3.09
C ASN A 115 13.50 -6.31 1.61
N ASP A 116 14.36 -5.51 0.95
CA ASP A 116 14.17 -5.05 -0.43
C ASP A 116 12.80 -4.38 -0.66
N THR A 117 12.37 -3.58 0.33
CA THR A 117 11.17 -2.77 0.22
C THR A 117 11.51 -1.29 0.34
N VAL A 118 10.57 -0.45 -0.08
CA VAL A 118 10.63 1.00 0.06
C VAL A 118 9.34 1.51 0.67
N ILE A 119 9.42 2.65 1.35
CA ILE A 119 8.24 3.41 1.75
C ILE A 119 8.01 4.50 0.72
N VAL A 120 6.87 4.44 0.05
CA VAL A 120 6.39 5.51 -0.84
C VAL A 120 5.31 6.32 -0.14
N PHE A 121 5.12 7.57 -0.56
CA PHE A 121 4.11 8.45 0.00
C PHE A 121 2.97 8.69 -0.98
N VAL A 122 1.74 8.68 -0.46
CA VAL A 122 0.54 8.98 -1.24
C VAL A 122 -0.26 10.07 -0.58
N THR A 123 -1.03 10.83 -1.35
CA THR A 123 -2.14 11.63 -0.83
C THR A 123 -3.41 10.79 -0.88
N ASP A 124 -4.01 10.55 0.27
CA ASP A 124 -5.26 9.82 0.47
C ASP A 124 -6.46 10.75 0.25
N LEU A 125 -7.16 10.54 -0.86
CA LEU A 125 -8.36 11.29 -1.25
C LEU A 125 -9.60 10.39 -1.08
N PRO A 126 -10.82 10.95 -0.95
CA PRO A 126 -12.02 10.19 -0.60
C PRO A 126 -12.30 8.95 -1.46
N HIS A 127 -11.85 8.94 -2.71
CA HIS A 127 -12.08 7.83 -3.63
C HIS A 127 -10.80 7.21 -4.19
N MET A 128 -9.62 7.81 -3.98
CA MET A 128 -8.38 7.37 -4.59
C MET A 128 -7.15 7.77 -3.79
N THR A 129 -6.04 7.09 -4.06
CA THR A 129 -4.72 7.53 -3.58
C THR A 129 -3.83 7.92 -4.73
N VAL A 130 -3.19 9.06 -4.62
CA VAL A 130 -2.27 9.59 -5.64
C VAL A 130 -0.85 9.57 -5.09
N SER A 131 0.11 9.04 -5.85
CA SER A 131 1.51 9.03 -5.43
C SER A 131 2.05 10.45 -5.33
N ILE A 132 2.84 10.72 -4.29
CA ILE A 132 3.52 11.99 -4.10
C ILE A 132 4.84 11.95 -4.87
N THR A 133 5.08 12.97 -5.68
CA THR A 133 6.28 13.08 -6.50
C THR A 133 7.39 13.86 -5.80
N THR A 134 8.62 13.64 -6.22
CA THR A 134 9.78 14.44 -5.77
C THR A 134 9.58 15.93 -6.05
N GLU A 135 8.99 16.27 -7.21
CA GLU A 135 8.65 17.64 -7.59
C GLU A 135 7.64 18.28 -6.61
N GLN A 136 6.64 17.52 -6.15
CA GLN A 136 5.68 18.01 -5.16
C GLN A 136 6.36 18.36 -3.84
N LEU A 137 7.30 17.53 -3.36
CA LEU A 137 8.07 17.84 -2.15
C LEU A 137 8.87 19.13 -2.29
N VAL A 138 9.57 19.31 -3.42
CA VAL A 138 10.33 20.54 -3.72
C VAL A 138 9.40 21.76 -3.71
N ARG A 139 8.22 21.67 -4.32
CA ARG A 139 7.24 22.75 -4.33
C ARG A 139 6.71 23.06 -2.94
N TRP A 140 6.42 22.04 -2.14
CA TRP A 140 5.97 22.16 -0.76
C TRP A 140 7.07 22.64 0.19
N LYS A 141 8.33 22.66 -0.28
CA LYS A 141 9.51 23.04 0.50
C LYS A 141 9.67 22.18 1.76
N ILE A 142 9.38 20.88 1.64
CA ILE A 142 9.62 19.90 2.69
C ILE A 142 10.62 18.87 2.18
N SER A 143 11.44 18.39 3.11
CA SER A 143 12.36 17.28 2.92
C SER A 143 11.62 15.94 2.86
N ILE A 144 12.32 14.89 2.41
CA ILE A 144 11.76 13.55 2.36
C ILE A 144 11.56 12.99 3.78
N GLU A 145 12.43 13.37 4.72
CA GLU A 145 12.35 13.01 6.13
C GLU A 145 11.12 13.65 6.81
N GLU A 146 10.83 14.92 6.49
CA GLU A 146 9.61 15.59 6.95
C GLU A 146 8.35 14.94 6.37
N ALA A 147 8.38 14.54 5.09
CA ALA A 147 7.27 13.80 4.48
C ALA A 147 7.05 12.45 5.16
N GLU A 148 8.11 11.72 5.50
CA GLU A 148 8.03 10.46 6.24
C GLU A 148 7.41 10.66 7.63
N LEU A 149 7.88 11.67 8.38
CA LEU A 149 7.34 11.97 9.70
C LEU A 149 5.85 12.29 9.63
N LEU A 150 5.43 13.17 8.72
CA LEU A 150 4.03 13.51 8.52
C LEU A 150 3.18 12.28 8.14
N ALA A 151 3.72 11.42 7.27
CA ALA A 151 3.02 10.21 6.85
C ALA A 151 2.79 9.27 8.02
N ARG A 152 3.80 9.04 8.86
CA ARG A 152 3.70 8.18 10.05
C ARG A 152 2.76 8.76 11.10
N GLU A 153 2.82 10.07 11.34
CA GLU A 153 1.89 10.76 12.24
C GLU A 153 0.44 10.62 11.76
N ASN A 154 0.19 10.79 10.47
CA ASN A 154 -1.15 10.59 9.90
C ASN A 154 -1.60 9.13 10.03
N LEU A 155 -0.71 8.16 9.78
CA LEU A 155 -1.02 6.75 9.96
C LEU A 155 -1.34 6.41 11.43
N ASP A 156 -0.61 6.97 12.39
CA ASP A 156 -0.87 6.77 13.82
C ASP A 156 -2.22 7.36 14.25
N ASN A 157 -2.65 8.46 13.60
CA ASN A 157 -3.98 9.07 13.81
C ASN A 157 -5.09 8.37 13.00
N TYR A 158 -4.73 7.62 11.95
CA TYR A 158 -5.63 6.84 11.12
C TYR A 158 -6.00 5.53 11.84
N VAL A 159 -6.87 5.65 12.83
CA VAL A 159 -7.30 4.54 13.68
C VAL A 159 -8.77 4.21 13.42
N PRO A 160 -9.10 3.22 12.57
CA PRO A 160 -10.17 2.31 12.93
C PRO A 160 -9.66 1.41 14.07
N ASP A 161 -10.51 1.10 15.04
CA ASP A 161 -10.19 0.13 16.09
C ASP A 161 -9.52 -1.11 15.47
N LEU A 162 -8.28 -1.38 15.87
CA LEU A 162 -7.53 -2.54 15.40
C LEU A 162 -8.20 -3.78 15.99
N GLU A 163 -9.19 -4.32 15.30
CA GLU A 163 -9.76 -5.64 15.62
C GLU A 163 -8.73 -6.70 15.25
N VAL A 164 -7.81 -6.93 16.18
CA VAL A 164 -6.79 -7.97 16.05
C VAL A 164 -7.41 -9.31 16.39
N GLN A 165 -7.37 -10.24 15.43
CA GLN A 165 -7.76 -11.63 15.68
C GLN A 165 -6.56 -12.39 16.23
N LEU A 166 -6.59 -12.66 17.54
CA LEU A 166 -5.58 -13.48 18.20
C LEU A 166 -5.87 -14.97 18.01
N VAL A 167 -4.87 -15.70 17.55
CA VAL A 167 -4.91 -17.15 17.34
C VAL A 167 -3.73 -17.77 18.08
N GLU A 168 -4.01 -18.72 18.97
CA GLU A 168 -2.99 -19.53 19.63
C GLU A 168 -2.90 -20.90 18.95
N SER A 169 -1.69 -21.35 18.65
CA SER A 169 -1.49 -22.67 18.05
C SER A 169 -1.51 -23.76 19.11
N LYS A 170 -2.11 -24.91 18.78
CA LYS A 170 -2.10 -26.11 19.63
C LYS A 170 -0.68 -26.61 19.95
N GLU A 171 0.28 -26.29 19.09
CA GLU A 171 1.69 -26.67 19.21
C GLU A 171 2.53 -25.58 19.92
N GLY A 172 1.89 -24.53 20.43
CA GLY A 172 2.53 -23.35 21.00
C GLY A 172 2.78 -22.26 19.96
N GLY A 173 2.90 -21.02 20.44
CA GLY A 173 3.05 -19.83 19.61
C GLY A 173 1.73 -19.11 19.38
N ARG A 174 1.82 -17.80 19.16
CA ARG A 174 0.67 -16.89 19.02
C ARG A 174 0.80 -16.10 17.74
N ALA A 175 -0.32 -15.92 17.05
CA ALA A 175 -0.44 -15.06 15.88
C ALA A 175 -1.57 -14.06 16.09
N ALA A 176 -1.40 -12.90 15.50
CA ALA A 176 -2.32 -11.79 15.49
C ALA A 176 -2.50 -11.38 14.03
N ILE A 177 -3.69 -11.60 13.49
CA ILE A 177 -4.01 -11.31 12.10
C ILE A 177 -4.84 -10.03 12.06
N LEU A 178 -4.48 -9.15 11.14
CA LEU A 178 -5.24 -7.96 10.82
C LEU A 178 -5.55 -7.93 9.32
N GLY A 179 -6.80 -7.65 8.99
CA GLY A 179 -7.29 -7.53 7.62
C GLY A 179 -8.45 -6.54 7.57
N GLN A 180 -8.16 -5.25 7.76
CA GLN A 180 -9.17 -4.20 7.60
C GLN A 180 -9.50 -3.97 6.12
N HIS A 181 -8.59 -4.35 5.22
CA HIS A 181 -8.73 -4.20 3.77
C HIS A 181 -8.99 -2.75 3.35
N ASP A 182 -8.32 -1.82 4.05
CA ASP A 182 -8.42 -0.37 3.85
C ASP A 182 -7.27 0.20 2.99
N GLY A 183 -6.38 -0.65 2.47
CA GLY A 183 -5.20 -0.24 1.71
C GLY A 183 -3.95 -0.03 2.56
N TYR A 184 -4.06 -0.13 3.89
CA TYR A 184 -2.99 0.23 4.84
C TYR A 184 -2.64 -0.89 5.83
N ASP A 185 -3.17 -2.11 5.69
CA ASP A 185 -2.84 -3.23 6.59
C ASP A 185 -1.33 -3.47 6.68
N ALA A 186 -0.63 -3.57 5.54
CA ALA A 186 0.83 -3.71 5.55
C ALA A 186 1.53 -2.47 6.11
N ALA A 187 1.01 -1.26 5.85
CA ALA A 187 1.58 -0.01 6.33
C ALA A 187 1.58 0.10 7.85
N ARG A 188 0.73 -0.66 8.55
CA ARG A 188 0.69 -0.69 10.03
C ARG A 188 1.98 -1.22 10.68
N LEU A 189 2.86 -1.85 9.90
CA LEU A 189 4.24 -2.12 10.33
C LEU A 189 5.02 -0.83 10.69
N LEU A 190 4.58 0.31 10.17
CA LEU A 190 5.21 1.62 10.35
C LEU A 190 4.66 2.43 11.54
N LEU A 191 3.67 1.91 12.26
CA LEU A 191 3.07 2.58 13.41
C LEU A 191 4.10 2.77 14.53
N GLY A 192 4.18 3.98 15.09
CA GLY A 192 5.12 4.30 16.17
C GLY A 192 4.86 3.48 17.44
N GLY A 193 3.60 3.17 17.71
CA GLY A 193 3.16 2.38 18.87
C GLY A 193 2.98 0.88 18.62
N LEU A 194 3.47 0.33 17.49
CA LEU A 194 3.22 -1.07 17.13
C LEU A 194 3.72 -2.06 18.19
N PHE A 195 4.94 -1.84 18.69
CA PHE A 195 5.55 -2.74 19.68
C PHE A 195 4.71 -2.80 20.96
N ASP A 196 4.36 -1.65 21.53
CA ASP A 196 3.61 -1.57 22.78
C ASP A 196 2.22 -2.22 22.67
N ARG A 197 1.58 -2.12 21.49
CA ARG A 197 0.27 -2.72 21.22
C ARG A 197 0.31 -4.25 21.18
N MET A 198 1.39 -4.84 20.65
CA MET A 198 1.44 -6.26 20.30
C MET A 198 2.33 -7.11 21.22
N ALA A 199 3.36 -6.52 21.82
CA ALA A 199 4.38 -7.25 22.59
C ALA A 199 3.77 -8.05 23.75
N ASN A 200 2.82 -7.49 24.49
CA ASN A 200 2.15 -8.19 25.59
C ASN A 200 1.35 -9.41 25.11
N GLN A 201 0.74 -9.33 23.92
CA GLN A 201 -0.06 -10.42 23.36
C GLN A 201 0.85 -11.54 22.83
N LEU A 202 1.97 -11.18 22.21
CA LEU A 202 2.90 -12.09 21.53
C LEU A 202 4.08 -12.55 22.41
N GLY A 203 4.21 -12.04 23.64
CA GLY A 203 5.20 -12.48 24.62
C GLY A 203 6.58 -11.82 24.49
N GLY A 204 6.64 -10.58 24.01
CA GLY A 204 7.88 -9.81 23.82
C GLY A 204 8.08 -9.36 22.39
N ASN A 205 9.33 -9.36 21.90
CA ASN A 205 9.63 -9.11 20.49
C ASN A 205 8.96 -10.17 19.61
N PHE A 206 8.58 -9.79 18.39
CA PHE A 206 7.77 -10.62 17.51
C PHE A 206 8.16 -10.46 16.04
N ASN A 207 7.75 -11.43 15.23
CA ASN A 207 7.86 -11.36 13.78
C ASN A 207 6.58 -10.75 13.19
N VAL A 208 6.71 -10.07 12.07
CA VAL A 208 5.62 -9.59 11.23
C VAL A 208 5.83 -10.06 9.80
N ALA A 209 4.75 -10.47 9.14
CA ALA A 209 4.71 -10.73 7.71
C ALA A 209 3.71 -9.79 7.04
N ILE A 210 4.12 -9.24 5.89
CA ILE A 210 3.30 -8.39 5.01
C ILE A 210 3.40 -8.90 3.56
N PRO A 211 2.85 -10.10 3.26
CA PRO A 211 2.97 -10.70 1.92
C PRO A 211 2.30 -9.88 0.82
N ALA A 212 1.30 -9.06 1.16
CA ALA A 212 0.54 -8.22 0.23
C ALA A 212 0.04 -6.96 0.91
N ARG A 213 -0.39 -5.97 0.12
CA ARG A 213 -0.86 -4.65 0.60
C ARG A 213 -1.87 -4.71 1.74
N ASP A 214 -2.90 -5.56 1.59
CA ASP A 214 -4.02 -5.68 2.52
C ASP A 214 -3.89 -6.91 3.44
N MET A 215 -2.66 -7.18 3.89
CA MET A 215 -2.39 -8.29 4.80
C MET A 215 -1.30 -7.94 5.82
N PHE A 216 -1.59 -8.20 7.09
CA PHE A 216 -0.65 -8.05 8.19
C PHE A 216 -0.81 -9.22 9.16
N VAL A 217 0.28 -9.92 9.43
CA VAL A 217 0.31 -11.04 10.38
C VAL A 217 1.49 -10.87 11.32
N ALA A 218 1.23 -10.61 12.60
CA ALA A 218 2.25 -10.58 13.64
C ALA A 218 2.23 -11.88 14.44
N PHE A 219 3.39 -12.43 14.82
CA PHE A 219 3.45 -13.70 15.52
C PHE A 219 4.71 -13.86 16.37
N SER A 220 4.60 -14.69 17.41
CA SER A 220 5.72 -14.97 18.32
C SER A 220 6.91 -15.61 17.58
N PRO A 221 8.16 -15.34 18.00
CA PRO A 221 9.37 -15.81 17.30
C PRO A 221 9.64 -17.31 17.52
N GLY A 222 8.77 -18.01 18.25
CA GLY A 222 8.80 -19.44 18.42
C GLY A 222 7.45 -20.00 18.84
N PRO A 223 7.31 -21.33 18.90
CA PRO A 223 8.33 -22.34 18.57
C PRO A 223 8.72 -22.40 17.08
N THR A 224 9.88 -22.99 16.74
CA THR A 224 10.43 -22.99 15.38
C THR A 224 9.48 -23.59 14.32
N GLU A 225 8.80 -24.69 14.66
CA GLU A 225 7.86 -25.34 13.72
C GLU A 225 6.63 -24.47 13.45
N PHE A 226 6.15 -23.74 14.46
CA PHE A 226 5.08 -22.74 14.30
C PHE A 226 5.51 -21.63 13.33
N VAL A 227 6.71 -21.07 13.53
CA VAL A 227 7.28 -20.03 12.65
C VAL A 227 7.45 -20.54 11.23
N ARG A 228 8.02 -21.74 11.04
CA ARG A 228 8.21 -22.35 9.70
C ARG A 228 6.89 -22.53 8.96
N ARG A 229 5.85 -23.01 9.65
CA ARG A 229 4.52 -23.18 9.04
C ARG A 229 3.93 -21.85 8.60
N LEU A 230 4.04 -20.81 9.44
CA LEU A 230 3.58 -19.47 9.07
C LEU A 230 4.38 -18.89 7.91
N GLN A 231 5.70 -19.06 7.90
CA GLN A 231 6.55 -18.66 6.78
C GLN A 231 6.11 -19.30 5.46
N SER A 232 5.90 -20.62 5.43
CA SER A 232 5.40 -21.31 4.24
C SER A 232 4.03 -20.78 3.78
N ARG A 233 3.17 -20.37 4.73
CA ARG A 233 1.88 -19.77 4.40
C ARG A 233 2.04 -18.36 3.81
N VAL A 234 2.91 -17.55 4.38
CA VAL A 234 3.24 -16.20 3.90
C VAL A 234 3.78 -16.27 2.47
N GLU A 235 4.69 -17.20 2.18
CA GLU A 235 5.20 -17.40 0.81
C GLU A 235 4.11 -17.80 -0.19
N HIS A 236 3.16 -18.64 0.24
CA HIS A 236 2.03 -19.01 -0.60
C HIS A 236 1.10 -17.82 -0.85
N ASP A 237 0.81 -17.02 0.19
CA ASP A 237 -0.05 -15.85 0.07
C ASP A 237 0.62 -14.75 -0.76
N PHE A 238 1.94 -14.53 -0.62
CA PHE A 238 2.73 -13.62 -1.49
C PHE A 238 2.59 -13.96 -2.98
N LYS A 239 2.57 -15.24 -3.34
CA LYS A 239 2.44 -15.67 -4.75
C LYS A 239 1.03 -15.53 -5.32
N ARG A 240 0.01 -15.50 -4.46
CA ARG A 240 -1.40 -15.62 -4.88
C ARG A 240 -2.18 -14.32 -4.71
N LEU A 241 -1.87 -13.54 -3.69
CA LEU A 241 -2.60 -12.31 -3.37
C LEU A 241 -2.22 -11.18 -4.32
N PRO A 242 -3.15 -10.26 -4.62
CA PRO A 242 -2.85 -9.08 -5.41
C PRO A 242 -1.89 -8.15 -4.66
N TYR A 243 -1.10 -7.38 -5.41
CA TYR A 243 -0.15 -6.40 -4.86
C TYR A 243 0.84 -7.00 -3.86
N PRO A 244 1.65 -8.00 -4.30
CA PRO A 244 2.64 -8.62 -3.44
C PRO A 244 3.67 -7.59 -2.96
N ILE A 245 4.02 -7.67 -1.67
CA ILE A 245 5.04 -6.78 -1.08
C ILE A 245 6.30 -7.56 -0.76
N CYS A 246 6.28 -8.43 0.25
CA CYS A 246 7.50 -9.11 0.67
C CYS A 246 7.17 -10.48 1.30
N PRO A 247 7.85 -11.57 0.89
CA PRO A 247 7.68 -12.88 1.52
C PRO A 247 8.52 -13.03 2.80
N ASP A 248 9.50 -12.15 3.03
CA ASP A 248 10.41 -12.19 4.17
C ASP A 248 9.77 -11.59 5.43
N LEU A 249 10.25 -12.02 6.60
CA LEU A 249 9.74 -11.54 7.88
C LEU A 249 10.43 -10.24 8.30
N PHE A 250 9.70 -9.47 9.08
CA PHE A 250 10.20 -8.30 9.78
C PHE A 250 10.25 -8.66 11.26
N TYR A 251 11.34 -8.33 11.94
CA TYR A 251 11.46 -8.53 13.37
C TYR A 251 11.26 -7.18 14.08
N VAL A 252 10.29 -7.16 14.99
CA VAL A 252 9.87 -5.95 15.70
C VAL A 252 10.34 -6.03 17.15
N THR A 253 11.04 -4.98 17.55
CA THR A 253 11.56 -4.77 18.90
C THR A 253 11.12 -3.40 19.41
N ARG A 254 11.45 -3.09 20.66
CA ARG A 254 11.22 -1.77 21.22
C ARG A 254 11.95 -0.65 20.46
N ASP A 255 13.09 -0.97 19.85
CA ASP A 255 13.94 0.00 19.15
C ASP A 255 13.53 0.20 17.67
N GLY A 256 12.57 -0.58 17.18
CA GLY A 256 12.04 -0.48 15.83
C GLY A 256 11.94 -1.81 15.10
N VAL A 257 11.92 -1.72 13.77
CA VAL A 257 11.72 -2.85 12.85
C VAL A 257 13.00 -3.13 12.10
N CYS A 258 13.42 -4.40 12.07
CA CYS A 258 14.51 -4.87 11.20
C CYS A 258 14.02 -5.95 10.23
N GLY A 259 14.70 -6.05 9.09
CA GLY A 259 14.45 -7.11 8.12
C GLY A 259 15.16 -8.40 8.50
N THR A 260 14.56 -9.57 8.20
CA THR A 260 15.25 -10.85 8.36
C THR A 260 16.08 -11.24 7.14
N LYS A 261 15.93 -10.52 6.02
CA LYS A 261 16.77 -10.71 4.84
C LYS A 261 18.17 -10.15 5.12
N PRO A 262 19.25 -10.89 4.79
CA PRO A 262 20.59 -10.34 4.85
C PRO A 262 20.68 -9.10 3.95
N GLU A 263 21.22 -7.99 4.47
CA GLU A 263 21.48 -6.82 3.62
C GLU A 263 22.38 -7.24 2.46
N SER A 264 21.89 -7.11 1.23
CA SER A 264 22.73 -7.26 0.06
C SER A 264 23.70 -6.06 0.05
N ALA A 265 24.99 -6.32 -0.15
CA ALA A 265 26.07 -5.32 -0.10
C ALA A 265 26.05 -4.33 -1.29
N HIS A 266 24.87 -3.91 -1.74
CA HIS A 266 24.66 -2.88 -2.76
C HIS A 266 24.21 -1.57 -2.12
N ARG A 267 24.92 -1.12 -1.08
CA ARG A 267 25.07 0.32 -0.87
C ARG A 267 26.09 0.80 -1.91
N GLY A 268 25.60 1.00 -3.13
CA GLY A 268 26.37 1.67 -4.17
C GLY A 268 26.81 3.02 -3.64
N GLU A 269 28.13 3.18 -3.55
CA GLU A 269 28.80 4.46 -3.34
C GLU A 269 28.25 5.48 -4.34
N ALA A 270 27.47 6.44 -3.85
CA ALA A 270 27.25 7.68 -4.56
C ALA A 270 28.41 8.62 -4.17
N ALA A 271 29.39 8.69 -5.07
CA ALA A 271 30.34 9.80 -5.17
C ALA A 271 29.75 10.90 -6.06
#